data_AF-A0A061FXF2-F1
#
_entry.id   AF-A0A061FXF2-F1
#
_cell.length_a   1.000
_cell.length_b   1.000
_cell.length_c   1.000
_cell.angle_alpha   90.00
_cell.angle_beta   90.00
_cell.angle_gamma   90.00
#
_symmetry.space_group_name_H-M   'P 1'
#
loop_
_entity.id
_entity.type
_entity.pdbx_description
1 polymer ?
#
loop_
_entity_poly.entity_id
_entity_poly.type
_entity_poly.pdbx_seq_one_letter_code
_entity_poly.pdbx_strand_id
1 'polypeptide(L)'
;KVKIYPPKSAAKVQNPPPFAKIPFPRQSEKSVRKNKTVKPETKKKKRGGKMSGQTRKMIQKKLKIRGYSLKMDGLEEILSFVDRFQDAQDEAIDLLLDQLDHESLKSSIIDKGAVHRVISLLLEAEAAEEECPTSSTSLSHSSIRVVDAFLVPKFRYDPIKKHFFQHAGSLPIHGDASAKPALYRDRFLLLFQRVSRDQHFIKPAFDTDETSQSCQLSPIQSLVGQRGKRWVMGVISQLEDGHFYLEDLTAAVEIDFSKAKITTGFFMENTVIVAEGEMLSEGIFQVITCGFPPLEDRDKSFKILAGHDFFGGGTLTKEETLRLADLEKRAVNDMFVILSDIWLDNEEVMEKLETVLNGFESVEIVPSLFVLMGNFCSHPCNLSFHSFSSLRLQFGKLGRMIEAHPRLKEQSRFLFIPGPDDAGPSTALPRCALPKYLTEELQKHVPNAIFSTNPIKFYTQEIV
;
A
#
# COMPACT_ATOMS: atom_id res chain seq x y z
N LYS A 1 -27.70 -5.83 29.89
CA LYS A 1 -28.54 -4.60 29.79
C LYS A 1 -28.07 -3.79 28.59
N VAL A 2 -28.65 -4.00 27.41
CA VAL A 2 -28.25 -3.34 26.16
C VAL A 2 -29.04 -2.03 26.03
N LYS A 3 -28.33 -0.90 25.96
CA LYS A 3 -28.90 0.41 25.61
C LYS A 3 -28.77 0.59 24.10
N ILE A 4 -29.90 0.60 23.41
CA ILE A 4 -30.00 0.94 21.99
C ILE A 4 -30.08 2.46 21.89
N TYR A 5 -29.17 3.09 21.13
CA TYR A 5 -29.26 4.50 20.75
C TYR A 5 -29.78 4.61 19.31
N PRO A 6 -30.70 5.55 19.00
CA PRO A 6 -31.19 5.78 17.64
C PRO A 6 -30.14 6.46 16.75
N PRO A 7 -30.26 6.34 15.41
CA PRO A 7 -29.23 6.76 14.48
C PRO A 7 -29.14 8.29 14.41
N LYS A 8 -27.98 8.85 14.75
CA LYS A 8 -27.68 10.26 14.46
C LYS A 8 -27.20 10.37 13.01
N SER A 9 -27.81 11.32 12.31
CA SER A 9 -27.50 11.77 10.95
C SER A 9 -26.00 11.89 10.67
N ALA A 10 -25.59 11.38 9.50
CA ALA A 10 -24.28 11.48 8.85
C ALA A 10 -23.36 12.59 9.40
N ALA A 11 -22.45 12.19 10.30
CA ALA A 11 -21.27 12.98 10.59
C ALA A 11 -20.31 12.87 9.41
N LYS A 12 -19.97 14.02 8.81
CA LYS A 12 -18.87 14.14 7.84
C LYS A 12 -17.63 13.47 8.44
N VAL A 13 -17.06 12.53 7.71
CA VAL A 13 -15.71 12.00 7.94
C VAL A 13 -14.75 13.19 7.96
N GLN A 14 -14.35 13.63 9.15
CA GLN A 14 -13.20 14.49 9.32
C GLN A 14 -11.98 13.59 9.09
N ASN A 15 -11.22 13.87 8.04
CA ASN A 15 -9.88 13.32 7.87
C ASN A 15 -9.10 13.51 9.19
N PRO A 16 -8.36 12.49 9.67
CA PRO A 16 -7.49 12.68 10.82
C PRO A 16 -6.51 13.83 10.53
N PRO A 17 -6.12 14.62 11.55
CA PRO A 17 -5.15 15.68 11.35
C PRO A 17 -3.85 15.05 10.82
N PRO A 18 -3.15 15.71 9.88
CA PRO A 18 -1.87 15.22 9.39
C PRO A 18 -0.91 15.07 10.57
N PHE A 19 -0.17 13.95 10.61
CA PHE A 19 0.94 13.76 11.55
C PHE A 19 1.86 14.99 11.48
N ALA A 20 2.21 15.53 12.65
CA ALA A 20 3.03 16.73 12.73
C ALA A 20 4.38 16.45 12.04
N LYS A 21 4.62 17.14 10.92
CA LYS A 21 5.94 17.15 10.28
C LYS A 21 6.98 17.65 11.27
N ILE A 22 8.18 17.07 11.23
CA ILE A 22 9.34 17.63 11.93
C ILE A 22 9.38 19.14 11.61
N PRO A 23 9.41 20.02 12.62
CA PRO A 23 9.33 21.46 12.38
C PRO A 23 10.61 21.94 11.69
N PHE A 24 10.58 21.98 10.36
CA PHE A 24 11.64 22.58 9.56
C PHE A 24 11.62 24.11 9.71
N PRO A 25 12.78 24.79 9.71
CA PRO A 25 12.85 26.24 9.76
C PRO A 25 12.10 26.86 8.56
N ARG A 26 11.15 27.76 8.84
CA ARG A 26 10.31 28.44 7.83
C ARG A 26 11.16 29.42 7.01
N GLN A 27 11.14 29.30 5.68
CA GLN A 27 11.61 30.36 4.79
C GLN A 27 10.62 31.54 4.86
N SER A 28 11.13 32.75 5.13
CA SER A 28 10.36 33.98 5.20
C SER A 28 10.03 34.50 3.79
N GLU A 29 8.78 34.40 3.35
CA GLU A 29 8.31 35.10 2.14
C GLU A 29 8.12 36.59 2.43
N LYS A 30 8.93 37.44 1.79
CA LYS A 30 8.78 38.90 1.81
C LYS A 30 7.55 39.30 0.98
N SER A 31 6.60 39.94 1.64
CA SER A 31 5.40 40.53 1.04
C SER A 31 5.77 41.73 0.16
N VAL A 32 5.51 41.64 -1.16
CA VAL A 32 5.53 42.80 -2.06
C VAL A 32 4.10 43.26 -2.31
N ARG A 33 3.72 44.36 -1.65
CA ARG A 33 2.49 45.12 -1.92
C ARG A 33 2.54 45.76 -3.31
N LYS A 34 1.55 45.50 -4.15
CA LYS A 34 1.13 46.45 -5.21
C LYS A 34 -0.39 46.66 -5.13
N ASN A 35 -0.75 47.90 -4.79
CA ASN A 35 -2.11 48.44 -4.84
C ASN A 35 -2.58 48.54 -6.30
N LYS A 36 -3.81 48.10 -6.57
CA LYS A 36 -4.70 48.75 -7.56
C LYS A 36 -6.16 48.50 -7.20
N THR A 37 -6.93 49.57 -7.31
CA THR A 37 -8.24 49.87 -6.71
C THR A 37 -9.40 49.53 -7.67
N VAL A 38 -10.42 48.84 -7.13
CA VAL A 38 -11.90 48.96 -7.32
C VAL A 38 -12.56 48.65 -8.69
N LYS A 39 -13.41 47.59 -8.74
CA LYS A 39 -14.91 47.62 -8.76
C LYS A 39 -15.48 46.18 -8.84
N PRO A 40 -16.66 45.89 -8.24
CA PRO A 40 -17.24 44.56 -8.23
C PRO A 40 -18.21 44.37 -9.40
N GLU A 41 -17.95 43.40 -10.27
CA GLU A 41 -18.96 42.86 -11.20
C GLU A 41 -19.29 41.41 -10.80
N THR A 42 -20.54 41.22 -10.40
CA THR A 42 -21.19 39.93 -10.23
C THR A 42 -21.24 39.16 -11.54
N LYS A 43 -20.46 38.09 -11.68
CA LYS A 43 -20.75 36.98 -12.62
C LYS A 43 -20.48 35.62 -11.96
N LYS A 44 -21.57 34.89 -11.69
CA LYS A 44 -21.59 33.44 -11.44
C LYS A 44 -20.77 32.73 -12.52
N LYS A 45 -19.62 32.13 -12.16
CA LYS A 45 -18.82 31.30 -13.07
C LYS A 45 -19.05 29.82 -12.75
N LYS A 46 -19.70 29.13 -13.68
CA LYS A 46 -19.82 27.67 -13.76
C LYS A 46 -18.43 27.04 -13.61
N ARG A 47 -18.27 26.15 -12.62
CA ARG A 47 -17.10 25.27 -12.47
C ARG A 47 -17.34 24.02 -13.33
N GLY A 48 -16.77 24.02 -14.52
CA GLY A 48 -16.73 22.88 -15.44
C GLY A 48 -16.01 23.33 -16.71
N GLY A 49 -14.74 22.91 -16.89
CA GLY A 49 -13.97 23.28 -18.09
C GLY A 49 -12.48 23.58 -17.92
N LYS A 50 -11.87 23.39 -16.74
CA LYS A 50 -10.41 23.57 -16.58
C LYS A 50 -9.57 22.30 -16.79
N MET A 51 -10.18 21.12 -16.75
CA MET A 51 -9.48 19.83 -16.84
C MET A 51 -9.02 19.47 -18.27
N SER A 52 -9.84 19.69 -19.31
CA SER A 52 -9.53 19.20 -20.67
C SER A 52 -8.33 19.88 -21.35
N GLY A 53 -7.96 21.09 -20.92
CA GLY A 53 -6.83 21.84 -21.50
C GLY A 53 -5.45 21.31 -21.12
N GLN A 54 -5.31 20.66 -19.96
CA GLN A 54 -4.05 20.07 -19.51
C GLN A 54 -3.79 18.72 -20.20
N THR A 55 -4.79 17.84 -20.23
CA THR A 55 -4.73 16.55 -20.92
C THR A 55 -4.45 16.71 -22.41
N ARG A 56 -5.07 17.69 -23.07
CA ARG A 56 -4.81 18.01 -24.49
C ARG A 56 -3.34 18.38 -24.75
N LYS A 57 -2.71 19.16 -23.87
CA LYS A 57 -1.29 19.52 -23.99
C LYS A 57 -0.36 18.33 -23.75
N MET A 58 -0.74 17.45 -22.83
CA MET A 58 -0.02 16.21 -22.52
C MET A 58 -0.01 15.26 -23.72
N ILE A 59 -1.17 14.99 -24.32
CA ILE A 59 -1.31 14.18 -25.55
C ILE A 59 -0.43 14.73 -26.67
N GLN A 60 -0.53 16.03 -26.95
CA GLN A 60 0.28 16.69 -27.98
C GLN A 60 1.78 16.63 -27.69
N LYS A 61 2.20 16.70 -26.43
CA LYS A 61 3.61 16.59 -26.04
C LYS A 61 4.13 15.17 -26.26
N LYS A 62 3.40 14.15 -25.80
CA LYS A 62 3.81 12.73 -25.95
C LYS A 62 3.88 12.31 -27.41
N LEU A 63 2.91 12.71 -28.23
CA LEU A 63 2.91 12.45 -29.67
C LEU A 63 4.05 13.14 -30.41
N LYS A 64 4.37 14.39 -30.05
CA LYS A 64 5.54 15.10 -30.62
C LYS A 64 6.86 14.42 -30.28
N ILE A 65 7.00 13.88 -29.07
CA ILE A 65 8.20 13.12 -28.65
C ILE A 65 8.38 11.88 -29.51
N ARG A 66 7.27 11.20 -29.86
CA ARG A 66 7.26 10.02 -30.74
C ARG A 66 7.28 10.35 -32.24
N GLY A 67 7.38 11.62 -32.62
CA GLY A 67 7.48 12.04 -34.02
C GLY A 67 6.16 12.02 -34.81
N TYR A 68 5.02 12.01 -34.13
CA TYR A 68 3.69 12.01 -34.78
C TYR A 68 3.05 13.40 -34.80
N SER A 69 2.30 13.66 -35.87
CA SER A 69 1.42 14.83 -36.00
C SER A 69 -0.05 14.39 -35.94
N LEU A 70 -0.85 15.02 -35.08
CA LEU A 70 -2.22 14.60 -34.80
C LEU A 70 -3.24 15.55 -35.45
N LYS A 71 -4.19 14.99 -36.22
CA LYS A 71 -5.36 15.74 -36.72
C LYS A 71 -6.37 16.02 -35.61
N MET A 72 -7.21 17.03 -35.80
CA MET A 72 -8.17 17.43 -34.77
C MET A 72 -9.15 16.32 -34.40
N ASP A 73 -9.64 15.61 -35.40
CA ASP A 73 -10.61 14.51 -35.23
C ASP A 73 -10.01 13.31 -34.48
N GLY A 74 -8.71 13.06 -34.64
CA GLY A 74 -7.99 12.02 -33.88
C GLY A 74 -7.76 12.42 -32.43
N LEU A 75 -7.57 13.71 -32.15
CA LEU A 75 -7.42 14.23 -30.78
C LEU A 75 -8.72 14.09 -29.98
N GLU A 76 -9.87 14.33 -30.61
CA GLU A 76 -11.16 14.15 -29.95
C GLU A 76 -11.42 12.68 -29.59
N GLU A 77 -11.04 11.76 -30.47
CA GLU A 77 -11.17 10.32 -30.22
C GLU A 77 -10.27 9.85 -29.06
N ILE A 78 -9.00 10.29 -29.03
CA ILE A 78 -8.08 9.99 -27.92
C ILE A 78 -8.62 10.58 -26.61
N LEU A 79 -9.14 11.81 -26.63
CA LEU A 79 -9.73 12.43 -25.44
C LEU A 79 -10.95 11.64 -24.93
N SER A 80 -11.81 11.18 -25.84
CA SER A 80 -12.96 10.32 -25.50
C SER A 80 -12.53 9.02 -24.80
N PHE A 81 -11.48 8.38 -25.31
CA PHE A 81 -10.90 7.18 -24.70
C PHE A 81 -10.29 7.47 -23.32
N VAL A 82 -9.45 8.51 -23.22
CA VAL A 82 -8.72 8.87 -21.99
C VAL A 82 -9.66 9.39 -20.89
N ASP A 83 -10.79 10.00 -21.24
CA ASP A 83 -11.77 10.47 -20.26
C ASP A 83 -12.43 9.31 -19.47
N ARG A 84 -12.38 8.07 -19.97
CA ARG A 84 -12.77 6.87 -19.19
C ARG A 84 -11.84 6.65 -18.01
N PHE A 85 -10.55 6.97 -18.18
CA PHE A 85 -9.48 6.70 -17.23
C PHE A 85 -9.05 7.96 -16.46
N GLN A 86 -9.97 8.63 -15.75
CA GLN A 86 -9.70 9.90 -15.04
C GLN A 86 -8.45 9.89 -14.12
N ASP A 87 -8.17 8.77 -13.44
CA ASP A 87 -7.05 8.64 -12.49
C ASP A 87 -5.77 8.05 -13.13
N ALA A 88 -5.84 7.56 -14.38
CA ALA A 88 -4.74 6.90 -15.10
C ALA A 88 -4.61 7.43 -16.54
N GLN A 89 -4.84 8.73 -16.74
CA GLN A 89 -4.86 9.35 -18.06
C GLN A 89 -3.50 9.25 -18.77
N ASP A 90 -2.40 9.37 -18.02
CA ASP A 90 -1.05 9.39 -18.59
C ASP A 90 -0.65 8.00 -19.13
N GLU A 91 -1.04 6.95 -18.40
CA GLU A 91 -0.87 5.54 -18.73
C GLU A 91 -1.77 5.12 -19.90
N ALA A 92 -3.03 5.57 -19.91
CA ALA A 92 -3.97 5.33 -21.02
C ALA A 92 -3.46 5.95 -22.34
N ILE A 93 -2.88 7.15 -22.26
CA ILE A 93 -2.23 7.78 -23.41
C ILE A 93 -1.02 6.95 -23.84
N ASP A 94 -0.13 6.58 -22.92
CA ASP A 94 1.06 5.81 -23.29
C ASP A 94 0.71 4.46 -23.92
N LEU A 95 -0.29 3.75 -23.39
CA LEU A 95 -0.75 2.49 -23.96
C LEU A 95 -1.23 2.67 -25.41
N LEU A 96 -2.13 3.63 -25.62
CA LEU A 96 -2.68 3.89 -26.95
C LEU A 96 -1.57 4.26 -27.93
N LEU A 97 -0.56 5.00 -27.48
CA LEU A 97 0.61 5.33 -28.30
C LEU A 97 1.52 4.12 -28.55
N ASP A 98 1.75 3.26 -27.55
CA ASP A 98 2.55 2.03 -27.68
C ASP A 98 1.91 1.11 -28.75
N GLN A 99 0.58 0.98 -28.74
CA GLN A 99 -0.15 0.20 -29.74
C GLN A 99 -0.18 0.86 -31.15
N LEU A 100 -0.22 2.19 -31.22
CA LEU A 100 -0.08 2.91 -32.49
C LEU A 100 1.32 2.75 -33.10
N ASP A 101 2.36 2.58 -32.30
CA ASP A 101 3.73 2.31 -32.76
C ASP A 101 3.83 0.90 -33.38
N HIS A 102 2.99 -0.04 -32.94
CA HIS A 102 2.91 -1.41 -33.49
C HIS A 102 2.06 -1.49 -34.77
N GLU A 103 1.12 -0.58 -34.99
CA GLU A 103 0.44 -0.47 -36.29
C GLU A 103 1.43 0.04 -37.36
N SER A 104 1.49 -0.63 -38.51
CA SER A 104 2.24 -0.13 -39.66
C SER A 104 1.55 1.10 -40.26
N LEU A 105 1.81 2.27 -39.69
CA LEU A 105 1.21 3.53 -40.14
C LEU A 105 1.77 3.94 -41.50
N LYS A 106 0.88 4.28 -42.44
CA LYS A 106 1.24 4.74 -43.79
C LYS A 106 1.87 6.13 -43.82
N SER A 107 1.75 6.90 -42.74
CA SER A 107 2.32 8.24 -42.60
C SER A 107 2.50 8.62 -41.13
N SER A 108 3.39 9.58 -40.84
CA SER A 108 3.58 10.18 -39.50
C SER A 108 2.39 11.06 -39.04
N ILE A 109 1.35 11.21 -39.87
CA ILE A 109 0.10 11.91 -39.52
C ILE A 109 -0.93 10.89 -39.04
N ILE A 110 -1.32 10.99 -37.77
CA ILE A 110 -2.36 10.15 -37.17
C ILE A 110 -3.74 10.74 -37.49
N ASP A 111 -4.57 9.94 -38.16
CA ASP A 111 -5.96 10.25 -38.46
C ASP A 111 -6.93 9.55 -37.49
N LYS A 112 -8.21 9.91 -37.56
CA LYS A 112 -9.25 9.31 -36.72
C LYS A 112 -9.37 7.79 -36.93
N GLY A 113 -9.16 7.32 -38.17
CA GLY A 113 -9.29 5.91 -38.52
C GLY A 113 -8.23 5.04 -37.85
N ALA A 114 -6.98 5.50 -37.75
CA ALA A 114 -5.92 4.79 -37.04
C ALA A 114 -6.17 4.69 -35.54
N VAL A 115 -6.56 5.80 -34.92
CA VAL A 115 -6.91 5.82 -33.49
C VAL A 115 -8.09 4.89 -33.20
N HIS A 116 -9.13 4.96 -34.03
CA HIS A 116 -10.34 4.15 -33.83
C HIS A 116 -10.06 2.64 -33.95
N ARG A 117 -9.21 2.20 -34.88
CA ARG A 117 -8.84 0.78 -34.98
C ARG A 117 -8.12 0.27 -33.75
N VAL A 118 -7.15 1.03 -33.25
CA VAL A 118 -6.41 0.67 -32.03
C VAL A 118 -7.33 0.62 -30.82
N ILE A 119 -8.23 1.61 -30.69
CA ILE A 119 -9.24 1.60 -29.62
C ILE A 119 -10.14 0.37 -29.75
N SER A 120 -10.67 0.06 -30.94
CA SER A 120 -11.52 -1.12 -31.14
C SER A 120 -10.81 -2.41 -30.79
N LEU A 121 -9.53 -2.57 -31.17
CA LEU A 121 -8.73 -3.75 -30.80
C LEU A 121 -8.56 -3.88 -29.28
N LEU A 122 -8.31 -2.77 -28.59
CA LEU A 122 -8.22 -2.75 -27.12
C LEU A 122 -9.57 -3.13 -26.48
N LEU A 123 -10.69 -2.64 -27.02
CA LEU A 123 -12.03 -2.97 -26.52
C LEU A 123 -12.48 -4.39 -26.84
N GLU A 124 -12.09 -4.93 -27.99
CA GLU A 124 -12.38 -6.32 -28.39
C GLU A 124 -11.59 -7.31 -27.52
N ALA A 125 -10.34 -7.00 -27.20
CA ALA A 125 -9.53 -7.78 -26.25
C ALA A 125 -10.14 -7.74 -24.83
N GLU A 126 -10.67 -6.59 -24.40
CA GLU A 126 -11.40 -6.48 -23.13
C GLU A 126 -12.64 -7.37 -23.09
N ALA A 127 -13.45 -7.38 -24.17
CA ALA A 127 -14.69 -8.16 -24.24
C ALA A 127 -14.46 -9.68 -24.34
N ALA A 128 -13.46 -10.12 -25.12
CA ALA A 128 -13.16 -11.53 -25.31
C ALA A 128 -12.72 -12.24 -24.01
N GLU A 129 -12.12 -11.50 -23.08
CA GLU A 129 -11.71 -12.03 -21.78
C GLU A 129 -12.81 -11.97 -20.70
N GLU A 130 -13.88 -11.21 -20.89
CA GLU A 130 -15.05 -11.22 -19.97
C GLU A 130 -15.97 -12.44 -20.21
N GLU A 131 -15.99 -13.02 -21.42
CA GLU A 131 -16.92 -14.12 -21.79
C GLU A 131 -16.42 -15.55 -21.46
N CYS A 132 -15.15 -15.75 -21.07
CA CYS A 132 -14.56 -17.10 -20.99
C CYS A 132 -13.86 -17.40 -19.64
N PRO A 133 -14.60 -17.81 -18.59
CA PRO A 133 -14.04 -18.10 -17.27
C PRO A 133 -13.39 -19.50 -17.11
N THR A 134 -13.37 -20.34 -18.16
CA THR A 134 -13.08 -21.80 -18.01
C THR A 134 -11.80 -22.32 -18.68
N SER A 135 -10.92 -21.49 -19.24
CA SER A 135 -9.66 -21.97 -19.82
C SER A 135 -8.53 -21.97 -18.78
N SER A 136 -8.20 -23.17 -18.29
CA SER A 136 -7.25 -23.45 -17.21
C SER A 136 -5.76 -23.28 -17.58
N THR A 137 -5.38 -22.34 -18.45
CA THR A 137 -3.96 -22.24 -18.88
C THR A 137 -3.44 -20.85 -19.24
N SER A 138 -4.18 -19.79 -18.91
CA SER A 138 -3.68 -18.40 -18.93
C SER A 138 -4.02 -17.80 -17.57
N LEU A 139 -3.13 -17.01 -16.96
CA LEU A 139 -3.36 -16.31 -15.69
C LEU A 139 -4.53 -15.31 -15.86
N SER A 140 -5.77 -15.78 -15.86
CA SER A 140 -6.95 -14.93 -15.75
C SER A 140 -6.90 -14.29 -14.37
N HIS A 141 -6.41 -13.06 -14.31
CA HIS A 141 -6.25 -12.33 -13.06
C HIS A 141 -7.64 -12.01 -12.49
N SER A 142 -8.14 -12.90 -11.64
CA SER A 142 -9.38 -12.69 -10.88
C SER A 142 -9.32 -11.35 -10.16
N SER A 143 -10.44 -10.62 -10.13
CA SER A 143 -10.58 -9.31 -9.48
C SER A 143 -10.03 -9.27 -8.05
N ILE A 144 -10.14 -10.39 -7.33
CA ILE A 144 -9.59 -10.60 -6.00
C ILE A 144 -8.49 -11.66 -6.07
N ARG A 145 -7.28 -11.34 -5.66
CA ARG A 145 -6.15 -12.27 -5.50
C ARG A 145 -5.67 -12.23 -4.06
N VAL A 146 -5.52 -13.38 -3.44
CA VAL A 146 -4.92 -13.50 -2.11
C VAL A 146 -3.49 -13.97 -2.32
N VAL A 147 -2.52 -13.22 -1.82
CA VAL A 147 -1.09 -13.52 -1.96
C VAL A 147 -0.61 -14.06 -0.63
N ASP A 148 0.00 -15.25 -0.65
CA ASP A 148 0.63 -15.76 0.56
C ASP A 148 1.94 -14.98 0.82
N ALA A 149 2.11 -14.41 2.01
CA ALA A 149 3.32 -13.78 2.53
C ALA A 149 4.59 -14.59 2.29
N PHE A 150 4.53 -15.94 2.29
CA PHE A 150 5.68 -16.80 2.00
C PHE A 150 6.04 -16.85 0.50
N LEU A 151 5.14 -16.41 -0.38
CA LEU A 151 5.32 -16.31 -1.83
C LEU A 151 5.64 -14.87 -2.28
N VAL A 152 5.54 -13.88 -1.38
CA VAL A 152 5.89 -12.49 -1.69
C VAL A 152 7.38 -12.41 -2.02
N PRO A 153 7.76 -11.86 -3.19
CA PRO A 153 9.15 -11.77 -3.58
C PRO A 153 9.93 -10.82 -2.65
N LYS A 154 11.09 -11.28 -2.18
CA LYS A 154 11.98 -10.46 -1.37
C LYS A 154 12.84 -9.57 -2.25
N PHE A 155 12.82 -8.26 -2.00
CA PHE A 155 13.72 -7.30 -2.61
C PHE A 155 14.73 -6.76 -1.60
N ARG A 156 15.94 -6.44 -2.07
CA ARG A 156 16.97 -5.75 -1.28
C ARG A 156 17.38 -4.46 -1.97
N TYR A 157 17.67 -3.45 -1.17
CA TYR A 157 18.16 -2.17 -1.66
C TYR A 157 19.69 -2.18 -1.71
N ASP A 158 20.27 -1.82 -2.86
CA ASP A 158 21.70 -1.56 -2.99
C ASP A 158 21.96 -0.05 -2.82
N PRO A 159 22.62 0.40 -1.72
CA PRO A 159 22.89 1.82 -1.49
C PRO A 159 23.90 2.43 -2.46
N ILE A 160 24.73 1.62 -3.13
CA ILE A 160 25.71 2.07 -4.10
C ILE A 160 25.02 2.29 -5.45
N LYS A 161 24.30 1.28 -5.94
CA LYS A 161 23.56 1.37 -7.21
C LYS A 161 22.27 2.18 -7.09
N LYS A 162 21.80 2.42 -5.87
CA LYS A 162 20.52 3.08 -5.54
C LYS A 162 19.30 2.43 -6.20
N HIS A 163 19.33 1.11 -6.33
CA HIS A 163 18.27 0.33 -6.95
C HIS A 163 17.91 -0.87 -6.09
N PHE A 164 16.68 -1.34 -6.25
CA PHE A 164 16.25 -2.61 -5.68
C PHE A 164 16.60 -3.75 -6.62
N PHE A 165 16.89 -4.91 -6.05
CA PHE A 165 17.08 -6.15 -6.79
C PHE A 165 16.34 -7.28 -6.06
N GLN A 166 15.77 -8.19 -6.84
CA GLN A 166 15.11 -9.37 -6.29
C GLN A 166 16.15 -10.31 -5.70
N HIS A 167 15.89 -10.80 -4.49
CA HIS A 167 16.72 -11.82 -3.87
C HIS A 167 16.50 -13.16 -4.59
N ALA A 168 17.57 -13.67 -5.20
CA ALA A 168 17.53 -14.91 -5.98
C ALA A 168 17.70 -16.20 -5.14
N GLY A 169 18.00 -16.07 -3.84
CA GLY A 169 18.23 -17.21 -2.95
C GLY A 169 16.95 -17.76 -2.32
N SER A 170 17.05 -18.93 -1.70
CA SER A 170 15.97 -19.48 -0.88
C SER A 170 15.74 -18.65 0.38
N LEU A 171 14.50 -18.63 0.86
CA LEU A 171 14.09 -17.96 2.10
C LEU A 171 13.70 -19.03 3.13
N PRO A 172 14.67 -19.73 3.75
CA PRO A 172 14.36 -20.76 4.72
C PRO A 172 13.74 -20.13 5.98
N ILE A 173 12.80 -20.86 6.59
CA ILE A 173 12.19 -20.48 7.88
C ILE A 173 13.27 -20.42 8.97
N HIS A 174 14.21 -21.37 8.94
CA HIS A 174 15.39 -21.39 9.81
C HIS A 174 16.57 -20.79 9.06
N GLY A 175 16.75 -19.48 9.17
CA GLY A 175 17.88 -18.77 8.56
C GLY A 175 19.18 -18.93 9.34
N ASP A 176 20.29 -18.67 8.66
CA ASP A 176 21.63 -18.62 9.26
C ASP A 176 21.77 -17.43 10.23
N ALA A 177 22.85 -17.42 11.03
CA ALA A 177 23.15 -16.33 11.94
C ALA A 177 23.21 -14.95 11.26
N SER A 178 23.56 -14.90 9.97
CA SER A 178 23.61 -13.67 9.16
C SER A 178 22.21 -13.11 8.80
N ALA A 179 21.16 -13.92 8.88
CA ALA A 179 19.80 -13.52 8.53
C ALA A 179 19.23 -12.50 9.53
N LYS A 180 19.54 -12.65 10.83
CA LYS A 180 19.08 -11.75 11.89
C LYS A 180 19.59 -10.31 11.71
N PRO A 181 20.89 -10.03 11.59
CA PRO A 181 21.37 -8.67 11.34
C PRO A 181 20.94 -8.15 9.96
N ALA A 182 20.80 -9.01 8.96
CA ALA A 182 20.30 -8.61 7.64
C ALA A 182 18.87 -8.03 7.72
N LEU A 183 17.99 -8.56 8.57
CA LEU A 183 16.64 -8.02 8.80
C LEU A 183 16.68 -6.54 9.23
N TYR A 184 17.51 -6.20 10.22
CA TYR A 184 17.63 -4.83 10.72
C TYR A 184 18.30 -3.90 9.70
N ARG A 185 19.31 -4.40 8.98
CA ARG A 185 19.96 -3.66 7.89
C ARG A 185 19.00 -3.35 6.74
N ASP A 186 18.23 -4.35 6.30
CA ASP A 186 17.23 -4.19 5.23
C ASP A 186 16.16 -3.17 5.65
N ARG A 187 15.67 -3.24 6.91
CA ARG A 187 14.72 -2.28 7.48
C ARG A 187 15.27 -0.85 7.51
N PHE A 188 16.51 -0.68 7.95
CA PHE A 188 17.17 0.63 7.97
C PHE A 188 17.34 1.19 6.56
N LEU A 189 17.88 0.41 5.63
CA LEU A 189 18.14 0.82 4.25
C LEU A 189 16.87 1.19 3.48
N LEU A 190 15.77 0.47 3.70
CA LEU A 190 14.46 0.76 3.10
C LEU A 190 13.95 2.16 3.46
N LEU A 191 14.13 2.57 4.71
CA LEU A 191 13.77 3.90 5.17
C LEU A 191 14.82 4.93 4.76
N PHE A 192 16.10 4.60 4.84
CA PHE A 192 17.21 5.50 4.52
C PHE A 192 17.13 6.01 3.08
N GLN A 193 16.85 5.11 2.12
CA GLN A 193 16.68 5.50 0.72
C GLN A 193 15.48 6.45 0.53
N ARG A 194 14.42 6.31 1.34
CA ARG A 194 13.24 7.19 1.29
C ARG A 194 13.59 8.58 1.78
N VAL A 195 14.26 8.68 2.94
CA VAL A 195 14.68 9.98 3.50
C VAL A 195 15.70 10.66 2.59
N SER A 196 16.63 9.91 2.01
CA SER A 196 17.66 10.45 1.12
C SER A 196 17.12 11.07 -0.18
N ARG A 197 15.88 10.75 -0.56
CA ARG A 197 15.18 11.32 -1.72
C ARG A 197 14.27 12.50 -1.36
N ASP A 198 14.04 12.75 -0.07
CA ASP A 198 13.19 13.84 0.38
C ASP A 198 13.91 15.19 0.23
N GLN A 199 13.19 16.19 -0.29
CA GLN A 199 13.75 17.51 -0.61
C GLN A 199 14.39 18.22 0.58
N HIS A 200 13.94 17.96 1.81
CA HIS A 200 14.49 18.61 3.00
C HIS A 200 15.87 18.07 3.38
N PHE A 201 16.20 16.83 2.96
CA PHE A 201 17.43 16.13 3.32
C PHE A 201 18.46 16.04 2.18
N ILE A 202 18.09 16.51 0.97
CA ILE A 202 18.98 16.57 -0.19
C ILE A 202 19.96 17.73 -0.03
N LYS A 203 21.26 17.46 -0.28
CA LYS A 203 22.29 18.50 -0.37
C LYS A 203 22.00 19.40 -1.59
N PRO A 204 21.89 20.74 -1.44
CA PRO A 204 21.73 21.62 -2.59
C PRO A 204 22.94 21.49 -3.51
N ALA A 205 22.69 21.42 -4.83
CA ALA A 205 23.73 21.21 -5.84
C ALA A 205 24.69 22.41 -6.00
N PHE A 206 24.33 23.57 -5.46
CA PHE A 206 25.12 24.78 -5.44
C PHE A 206 25.13 25.36 -4.03
N ASP A 207 26.31 25.72 -3.51
CA ASP A 207 26.46 26.51 -2.28
C ASP A 207 25.76 27.85 -2.51
N THR A 208 24.53 27.96 -2.04
CA THR A 208 23.77 29.20 -2.05
C THR A 208 23.53 29.58 -0.60
N ASP A 209 24.25 30.62 -0.18
CA ASP A 209 24.18 31.37 1.08
C ASP A 209 23.95 30.56 2.38
N GLU A 210 24.82 30.82 3.37
CA GLU A 210 24.91 30.26 4.75
C GLU A 210 23.61 30.30 5.60
N THR A 211 22.46 30.65 5.03
CA THR A 211 21.17 30.80 5.69
C THR A 211 20.20 29.64 5.45
N SER A 212 20.50 28.71 4.53
CA SER A 212 19.73 27.47 4.40
C SER A 212 20.34 26.39 5.30
N GLN A 213 19.74 26.16 6.48
CA GLN A 213 20.10 25.03 7.33
C GLN A 213 19.79 23.73 6.58
N SER A 214 20.79 23.19 5.88
CA SER A 214 20.65 21.91 5.20
C SER A 214 20.49 20.81 6.24
N CYS A 215 19.38 20.06 6.17
CA CYS A 215 19.12 18.96 7.10
C CYS A 215 19.89 17.69 6.66
N GLN A 216 21.13 17.84 6.19
CA GLN A 216 21.88 16.75 5.60
C GLN A 216 22.13 15.65 6.63
N LEU A 217 21.69 14.42 6.31
CA LEU A 217 21.96 13.26 7.14
C LEU A 217 23.46 12.96 7.18
N SER A 218 23.97 12.77 8.40
CA SER A 218 25.34 12.39 8.68
C SER A 218 25.37 10.99 9.29
N PRO A 219 26.32 10.11 8.92
CA PRO A 219 26.53 8.85 9.62
C PRO A 219 26.89 9.09 11.08
N ILE A 220 26.46 8.21 11.99
CA ILE A 220 26.70 8.36 13.43
C ILE A 220 28.19 8.37 13.74
N GLN A 221 28.99 7.55 13.05
CA GLN A 221 30.46 7.55 13.21
C GLN A 221 31.10 8.92 12.96
N SER A 222 30.49 9.77 12.13
CA SER A 222 31.01 11.12 11.83
C SER A 222 30.78 12.14 12.94
N LEU A 223 29.93 11.83 13.93
CA LEU A 223 29.68 12.73 15.07
C LEU A 223 30.91 12.86 15.98
N VAL A 224 31.74 11.81 16.03
CA VAL A 224 32.93 11.79 16.87
C VAL A 224 33.89 12.89 16.43
N GLY A 225 34.17 13.84 17.34
CA GLY A 225 35.08 14.95 17.09
C GLY A 225 34.48 16.12 16.30
N GLN A 226 33.20 16.05 15.90
CA GLN A 226 32.50 17.18 15.29
C GLN A 226 31.72 17.98 16.34
N ARG A 227 31.65 19.30 16.14
CA ARG A 227 30.87 20.22 16.99
C ARG A 227 29.69 20.80 16.23
N GLY A 228 28.64 21.16 16.96
CA GLY A 228 27.44 21.77 16.41
C GLY A 228 26.34 20.77 16.05
N LYS A 229 25.25 21.33 15.53
CA LYS A 229 24.02 20.57 15.24
C LYS A 229 24.19 19.66 14.03
N ARG A 230 23.72 18.43 14.17
CA ARG A 230 23.75 17.40 13.13
C ARG A 230 22.42 16.68 13.05
N TRP A 231 22.09 16.26 11.83
CA TRP A 231 20.97 15.38 11.55
C TRP A 231 21.47 13.97 11.36
N VAL A 232 20.91 13.03 12.11
CA VAL A 232 21.27 11.62 12.11
C VAL A 232 20.01 10.78 11.96
N MET A 233 20.17 9.61 11.36
CA MET A 233 19.11 8.62 11.25
C MET A 233 19.62 7.32 11.87
N GLY A 234 18.82 6.73 12.75
CA GLY A 234 19.22 5.52 13.46
C GLY A 234 18.04 4.78 14.08
N VAL A 235 18.33 3.59 14.57
CA VAL A 235 17.41 2.72 15.32
C VAL A 235 17.59 3.01 16.81
N ILE A 236 16.49 3.24 17.53
CA ILE A 236 16.52 3.34 18.99
C ILE A 236 16.76 1.94 19.56
N SER A 237 17.76 1.78 20.40
CA SER A 237 18.02 0.56 21.18
C SER A 237 18.22 0.90 22.65
N GLN A 238 17.90 -0.05 23.53
CA GLN A 238 18.17 0.07 24.96
C GLN A 238 19.10 -1.07 25.37
N LEU A 239 20.40 -0.76 25.46
CA LEU A 239 21.42 -1.74 25.84
C LEU A 239 21.52 -1.92 27.36
N GLU A 240 21.28 -0.85 28.12
CA GLU A 240 21.31 -0.83 29.58
C GLU A 240 20.04 -0.15 30.13
N ASP A 241 19.62 -0.52 31.35
CA ASP A 241 18.42 0.05 31.97
C ASP A 241 18.58 1.57 32.16
N GLY A 242 17.66 2.34 31.59
CA GLY A 242 17.68 3.80 31.62
C GLY A 242 18.58 4.48 30.58
N HIS A 243 19.40 3.75 29.83
CA HIS A 243 20.30 4.30 28.81
C HIS A 243 19.84 3.92 27.40
N PHE A 244 19.50 4.94 26.61
CA PHE A 244 19.09 4.77 25.22
C PHE A 244 20.26 5.03 24.29
N TYR A 245 20.27 4.31 23.18
CA TYR A 245 21.25 4.46 22.12
C TYR A 245 20.57 4.64 20.78
N LEU A 246 21.28 5.31 19.87
CA LEU A 246 20.92 5.42 18.48
C LEU A 246 21.98 4.70 17.65
N GLU A 247 21.55 3.71 16.87
CA GLU A 247 22.44 2.87 16.06
C GLU A 247 22.16 3.04 14.57
N ASP A 248 23.21 3.18 13.76
CA ASP A 248 23.15 3.13 12.30
C ASP A 248 24.07 2.01 11.75
N LEU A 249 24.32 2.00 10.44
CA LEU A 249 25.20 0.99 9.83
C LEU A 249 26.69 1.15 10.20
N THR A 250 27.07 2.22 10.87
CA THR A 250 28.45 2.63 11.13
C THR A 250 28.82 2.56 12.61
N ALA A 251 27.96 3.06 13.50
CA ALA A 251 28.23 3.16 14.93
C ALA A 251 26.94 3.25 15.76
N ALA A 252 27.08 3.08 17.07
CA ALA A 252 26.06 3.39 18.07
C ALA A 252 26.54 4.55 18.94
N VAL A 253 25.61 5.42 19.34
CA VAL A 253 25.87 6.55 20.25
C VAL A 253 24.79 6.61 21.32
N GLU A 254 25.18 6.90 22.56
CA GLU A 254 24.23 7.13 23.65
C GLU A 254 23.45 8.43 23.40
N ILE A 255 22.14 8.41 23.64
CA ILE A 255 21.25 9.55 23.38
C ILE A 255 20.51 10.00 24.63
N ASP A 256 20.37 11.32 24.76
CA ASP A 256 19.56 11.94 25.80
C ASP A 256 18.35 12.68 25.21
N PHE A 257 17.15 12.21 25.58
CA PHE A 257 15.86 12.77 25.18
C PHE A 257 15.32 13.85 26.15
N SER A 258 16.01 14.16 27.25
CA SER A 258 15.51 15.05 28.31
C SER A 258 15.04 16.43 27.82
N LYS A 259 15.66 16.96 26.76
CA LYS A 259 15.34 18.25 26.13
C LYS A 259 14.72 18.13 24.75
N ALA A 260 14.41 16.90 24.31
CA ALA A 260 13.99 16.64 22.95
C ALA A 260 12.54 17.11 22.70
N LYS A 261 12.33 17.84 21.60
CA LYS A 261 11.01 18.07 21.03
C LYS A 261 10.66 16.90 20.11
N ILE A 262 9.82 16.00 20.59
CA ILE A 262 9.43 14.80 19.85
C ILE A 262 8.16 15.09 19.03
N THR A 263 8.17 14.74 17.75
CA THR A 263 6.97 14.85 16.90
C THR A 263 5.87 13.89 17.37
N THR A 264 4.63 14.14 16.96
CA THR A 264 3.51 13.24 17.28
C THR A 264 3.75 11.84 16.72
N GLY A 265 3.69 10.82 17.58
CA GLY A 265 3.99 9.45 17.18
C GLY A 265 4.10 8.50 18.37
N PHE A 266 4.10 7.20 18.09
CA PHE A 266 4.36 6.16 19.09
C PHE A 266 5.77 5.59 18.87
N PHE A 267 6.70 5.99 19.74
CA PHE A 267 8.11 5.61 19.65
C PHE A 267 8.40 4.47 20.63
N MET A 268 8.97 3.40 20.10
CA MET A 268 9.34 2.21 20.86
C MET A 268 10.80 1.85 20.60
N GLU A 269 11.35 0.92 21.37
CA GLU A 269 12.60 0.26 21.00
C GLU A 269 12.50 -0.34 19.58
N ASN A 270 13.63 -0.40 18.88
CA ASN A 270 13.75 -0.77 17.49
C ASN A 270 13.03 0.16 16.51
N THR A 271 12.59 1.34 16.93
CA THR A 271 12.03 2.36 16.03
C THR A 271 13.14 3.09 15.31
N VAL A 272 13.02 3.23 13.98
CA VAL A 272 13.92 4.06 13.19
C VAL A 272 13.44 5.51 13.26
N ILE A 273 14.32 6.41 13.69
CA ILE A 273 14.04 7.83 13.81
C ILE A 273 15.03 8.67 13.01
N VAL A 274 14.63 9.91 12.74
CA VAL A 274 15.50 10.98 12.31
C VAL A 274 15.59 11.98 13.45
N ALA A 275 16.80 12.30 13.90
CA ALA A 275 17.06 13.16 15.04
C ALA A 275 18.01 14.29 14.66
N GLU A 276 17.68 15.51 15.08
CA GLU A 276 18.60 16.64 15.16
C GLU A 276 19.12 16.73 16.59
N GLY A 277 20.42 16.88 16.74
CA GLY A 277 21.05 17.01 18.05
C GLY A 277 22.48 17.51 17.96
N GLU A 278 23.13 17.58 19.10
CA GLU A 278 24.54 17.95 19.23
C GLU A 278 25.26 16.93 20.09
N MET A 279 26.50 16.61 19.70
CA MET A 279 27.37 15.72 20.46
C MET A 279 27.99 16.48 21.62
N LEU A 280 27.75 16.02 22.86
CA LEU A 280 28.33 16.62 24.06
C LEU A 280 29.77 16.12 24.29
N SER A 281 30.53 16.83 25.14
CA SER A 281 31.90 16.46 25.50
C SER A 281 32.00 15.09 26.19
N GLU A 282 30.93 14.67 26.84
CA GLU A 282 30.81 13.43 27.59
C GLU A 282 30.55 12.22 26.67
N GLY A 283 30.40 12.43 25.36
CA GLY A 283 30.13 11.37 24.39
C GLY A 283 28.65 11.03 24.20
N ILE A 284 27.75 11.79 24.81
CA ILE A 284 26.30 11.64 24.69
C ILE A 284 25.75 12.59 23.63
N PHE A 285 24.91 12.09 22.74
CA PHE A 285 24.22 12.89 21.74
C PHE A 285 22.92 13.45 22.32
N GLN A 286 22.91 14.75 22.61
CA GLN A 286 21.73 15.44 23.11
C GLN A 286 20.76 15.69 21.95
N VAL A 287 19.60 15.02 22.00
CA VAL A 287 18.55 15.19 21.00
C VAL A 287 17.81 16.50 21.24
N ILE A 288 17.73 17.34 20.21
CA ILE A 288 16.99 18.61 20.22
C ILE A 288 15.59 18.41 19.67
N THR A 289 15.48 17.72 18.55
CA THR A 289 14.20 17.33 17.95
C THR A 289 14.35 15.97 17.29
N CYS A 290 13.31 15.15 17.34
CA CYS A 290 13.30 13.90 16.61
C CYS A 290 11.89 13.55 16.12
N GLY A 291 11.85 12.74 15.09
CA GLY A 291 10.60 12.24 14.53
C GLY A 291 10.81 11.05 13.61
N PHE A 292 9.71 10.57 13.04
CA PHE A 292 9.78 9.50 12.06
C PHE A 292 10.39 9.98 10.73
N PRO A 293 11.04 9.07 10.00
CA PRO A 293 11.33 9.27 8.58
C PRO A 293 10.07 9.76 7.83
N PRO A 294 10.15 10.81 6.99
CA PRO A 294 8.99 11.35 6.27
C PRO A 294 8.26 10.27 5.47
N LEU A 295 6.93 10.38 5.43
CA LEU A 295 6.06 9.51 4.64
C LEU A 295 6.18 9.86 3.16
N GLU A 296 6.15 8.85 2.30
CA GLU A 296 6.16 9.01 0.84
C GLU A 296 4.81 8.57 0.27
N ASP A 297 4.24 9.39 -0.61
CA ASP A 297 2.97 9.09 -1.27
C ASP A 297 3.13 7.91 -2.24
N ARG A 298 2.09 7.08 -2.35
CA ARG A 298 2.04 5.90 -3.23
C ARG A 298 2.55 6.22 -4.64
N ASP A 299 2.02 7.25 -5.30
CA ASP A 299 2.38 7.60 -6.68
C ASP A 299 3.87 7.95 -6.85
N LYS A 300 4.50 8.53 -5.82
CA LYS A 300 5.93 8.84 -5.84
C LYS A 300 6.75 7.56 -5.72
N SER A 301 6.36 6.67 -4.82
CA SER A 301 7.01 5.36 -4.67
C SER A 301 6.89 4.53 -5.94
N PHE A 302 5.68 4.42 -6.51
CA PHE A 302 5.40 3.63 -7.71
C PHE A 302 6.22 4.09 -8.92
N LYS A 303 6.39 5.40 -9.13
CA LYS A 303 7.22 5.92 -10.24
C LYS A 303 8.69 5.50 -10.16
N ILE A 304 9.23 5.38 -8.94
CA ILE A 304 10.63 5.03 -8.72
C ILE A 304 10.82 3.52 -8.69
N LEU A 305 9.82 2.79 -8.20
CA LEU A 305 9.83 1.34 -8.04
C LEU A 305 9.21 0.60 -9.24
N ALA A 306 8.84 1.32 -10.31
CA ALA A 306 8.16 0.77 -11.48
C ALA A 306 8.87 -0.50 -12.00
N GLY A 307 8.08 -1.53 -12.27
CA GLY A 307 8.56 -2.83 -12.75
C GLY A 307 8.95 -3.84 -11.67
N HIS A 308 8.86 -3.49 -10.38
CA HIS A 308 9.07 -4.42 -9.27
C HIS A 308 7.74 -4.76 -8.58
N ASP A 309 7.46 -6.05 -8.37
CA ASP A 309 6.26 -6.51 -7.67
C ASP A 309 6.52 -6.70 -6.18
N PHE A 310 6.54 -5.61 -5.40
CA PHE A 310 6.78 -5.68 -3.95
C PHE A 310 5.65 -6.37 -3.16
N PHE A 311 4.45 -6.45 -3.74
CA PHE A 311 3.28 -7.00 -3.07
C PHE A 311 3.06 -8.49 -3.39
N GLY A 312 3.60 -8.97 -4.51
CA GLY A 312 3.48 -10.36 -4.98
C GLY A 312 2.25 -10.59 -5.87
N GLY A 313 2.22 -11.68 -6.64
CA GLY A 313 1.11 -11.99 -7.57
C GLY A 313 1.27 -11.47 -9.00
N GLY A 314 2.46 -10.95 -9.34
CA GLY A 314 2.84 -10.53 -10.69
C GLY A 314 2.80 -9.01 -10.88
N THR A 315 3.70 -8.51 -11.72
CA THR A 315 3.66 -7.14 -12.25
C THR A 315 2.55 -7.04 -13.29
N LEU A 316 1.65 -6.07 -13.13
CA LEU A 316 0.63 -5.78 -14.12
C LEU A 316 1.24 -5.01 -15.28
N THR A 317 0.86 -5.37 -16.51
CA THR A 317 1.11 -4.54 -17.68
C THR A 317 0.26 -3.27 -17.62
N LYS A 318 0.58 -2.27 -18.47
CA LYS A 318 -0.22 -1.04 -18.55
C LYS A 318 -1.66 -1.34 -18.98
N GLU A 319 -1.83 -2.28 -19.91
CA GLU A 319 -3.13 -2.77 -20.40
C GLU A 319 -3.96 -3.34 -19.28
N GLU A 320 -3.40 -4.29 -18.54
CA GLU A 320 -4.08 -4.93 -17.42
C GLU A 320 -4.42 -3.94 -16.31
N THR A 321 -3.52 -2.99 -16.02
CA THR A 321 -3.75 -1.97 -14.99
C THR A 321 -4.93 -1.08 -15.34
N LEU A 322 -5.02 -0.62 -16.59
CA LEU A 322 -6.12 0.19 -17.08
C LEU A 322 -7.43 -0.58 -17.06
N ARG A 323 -7.40 -1.83 -17.55
CA ARG A 323 -8.57 -2.70 -17.52
C ARG A 323 -9.07 -2.96 -16.10
N LEU A 324 -8.18 -3.25 -15.16
CA LEU A 324 -8.53 -3.46 -13.75
C LEU A 324 -9.07 -2.18 -13.12
N ALA A 325 -8.53 -1.00 -13.46
CA ALA A 325 -9.05 0.28 -12.98
C ALA A 325 -10.47 0.57 -13.50
N ASP A 326 -10.75 0.22 -14.76
CA ASP A 326 -12.10 0.34 -15.33
C ASP A 326 -13.07 -0.65 -14.71
N LEU A 327 -12.64 -1.89 -14.45
CA LEU A 327 -13.45 -2.87 -13.72
C LEU A 327 -13.74 -2.41 -12.29
N GLU A 328 -12.74 -1.87 -11.59
CA GLU A 328 -12.88 -1.34 -10.23
C GLU A 328 -13.91 -0.21 -10.16
N LYS A 329 -13.90 0.71 -11.14
CA LYS A 329 -14.91 1.78 -11.24
C LYS A 329 -16.32 1.25 -11.50
N ARG A 330 -16.44 0.15 -12.25
CA ARG A 330 -17.72 -0.51 -12.54
C ARG A 330 -18.20 -1.36 -11.36
N ALA A 331 -17.29 -1.83 -10.50
CA ALA A 331 -17.56 -2.64 -9.32
C ALA A 331 -18.12 -1.83 -8.13
N VAL A 332 -19.13 -1.00 -8.38
CA VAL A 332 -19.75 -0.12 -7.37
C VAL A 332 -20.42 -0.90 -6.23
N ASN A 333 -20.77 -2.16 -6.48
CA ASN A 333 -21.46 -3.02 -5.53
C ASN A 333 -20.56 -4.07 -4.89
N ASP A 334 -19.26 -4.08 -5.18
CA ASP A 334 -18.33 -4.99 -4.52
C ASP A 334 -18.16 -4.57 -3.04
N MET A 335 -18.34 -5.55 -2.15
CA MET A 335 -18.33 -5.32 -0.71
C MET A 335 -17.51 -6.39 -0.02
N PHE A 336 -16.63 -5.96 0.88
CA PHE A 336 -15.87 -6.84 1.77
C PHE A 336 -16.40 -6.75 3.19
N VAL A 337 -16.59 -7.90 3.82
CA VAL A 337 -16.98 -8.01 5.23
C VAL A 337 -15.77 -8.52 6.00
N ILE A 338 -15.24 -7.70 6.91
CA ILE A 338 -14.07 -8.03 7.72
C ILE A 338 -14.52 -8.23 9.16
N LEU A 339 -14.22 -9.41 9.70
CA LEU A 339 -14.55 -9.83 11.05
C LEU A 339 -13.26 -10.37 11.69
N SER A 340 -13.06 -10.09 12.98
CA SER A 340 -11.89 -10.54 13.74
C SER A 340 -12.32 -11.20 15.04
N ASP A 341 -11.47 -12.07 15.58
CA ASP A 341 -11.68 -12.78 16.85
C ASP A 341 -13.00 -13.57 16.89
N ILE A 342 -13.19 -14.40 15.87
CA ILE A 342 -14.39 -15.22 15.70
C ILE A 342 -14.24 -16.55 16.46
N TRP A 343 -14.49 -16.52 17.76
CA TRP A 343 -14.40 -17.69 18.64
C TRP A 343 -15.48 -18.73 18.32
N LEU A 344 -15.11 -19.77 17.56
CA LEU A 344 -16.02 -20.80 17.06
C LEU A 344 -16.51 -21.76 18.15
N ASP A 345 -15.82 -21.77 19.30
CA ASP A 345 -16.18 -22.54 20.49
C ASP A 345 -17.23 -21.82 21.38
N ASN A 346 -17.52 -20.55 21.11
CA ASN A 346 -18.55 -19.80 21.81
C ASN A 346 -19.88 -19.84 21.01
N GLU A 347 -20.92 -20.42 21.61
CA GLU A 347 -22.25 -20.55 20.99
C GLU A 347 -22.88 -19.19 20.68
N GLU A 348 -22.72 -18.19 21.55
CA GLU A 348 -23.25 -16.84 21.31
C GLU A 348 -22.60 -16.21 20.06
N VAL A 349 -21.29 -16.39 19.87
CA VAL A 349 -20.57 -15.89 18.70
C VAL A 349 -21.09 -16.57 17.43
N MET A 350 -21.30 -17.88 17.46
CA MET A 350 -21.83 -18.64 16.33
C MET A 350 -23.26 -18.19 15.96
N GLU A 351 -24.15 -17.96 16.94
CA GLU A 351 -25.50 -17.43 16.68
C GLU A 351 -25.46 -16.02 16.08
N LYS A 352 -24.56 -15.15 16.55
CA LYS A 352 -24.40 -13.80 15.98
C LYS A 352 -23.82 -13.85 14.58
N LEU A 353 -22.88 -14.75 14.32
CA LEU A 353 -22.33 -14.94 12.98
C LEU A 353 -23.42 -15.42 12.02
N GLU A 354 -24.25 -16.37 12.45
CA GLU A 354 -25.40 -16.82 11.66
C GLU A 354 -26.38 -15.66 11.39
N THR A 355 -26.63 -14.80 12.37
CA THR A 355 -27.46 -13.59 12.18
C THR A 355 -26.87 -12.67 11.11
N VAL A 356 -25.54 -12.49 11.10
CA VAL A 356 -24.84 -11.68 10.09
C VAL A 356 -24.96 -12.31 8.70
N LEU A 357 -24.73 -13.63 8.58
CA LEU A 357 -24.87 -14.35 7.31
C LEU A 357 -26.30 -14.28 6.78
N ASN A 358 -27.31 -14.47 7.62
CA ASN A 358 -28.72 -14.31 7.25
C ASN A 358 -29.01 -12.88 6.73
N GLY A 359 -28.44 -11.87 7.40
CA GLY A 359 -28.54 -10.48 6.97
C GLY A 359 -28.03 -10.29 5.54
N PHE A 360 -26.85 -10.84 5.23
CA PHE A 360 -26.27 -10.72 3.89
C PHE A 360 -26.91 -11.63 2.83
N GLU A 361 -27.42 -12.80 3.20
CA GLU A 361 -28.17 -13.66 2.26
C GLU A 361 -29.47 -12.99 1.80
N SER A 362 -30.06 -12.11 2.64
CA SER A 362 -31.30 -11.39 2.35
C SER A 362 -31.15 -10.14 1.48
N VAL A 363 -29.92 -9.63 1.27
CA VAL A 363 -29.70 -8.43 0.45
C VAL A 363 -29.63 -8.77 -1.04
N GLU A 364 -29.93 -7.78 -1.89
CA GLU A 364 -29.93 -7.97 -3.35
C GLU A 364 -28.53 -8.35 -3.88
N ILE A 365 -27.48 -7.72 -3.35
CA ILE A 365 -26.09 -7.96 -3.75
C ILE A 365 -25.30 -8.43 -2.54
N VAL A 366 -24.79 -9.66 -2.62
CA VAL A 366 -24.02 -10.27 -1.54
C VAL A 366 -22.58 -9.75 -1.54
N PRO A 367 -21.88 -9.77 -0.38
CA PRO A 367 -20.46 -9.41 -0.33
C PRO A 367 -19.60 -10.31 -1.22
N SER A 368 -18.63 -9.73 -1.91
CA SER A 368 -17.70 -10.47 -2.79
C SER A 368 -16.66 -11.25 -1.97
N LEU A 369 -16.34 -10.78 -0.75
CA LEU A 369 -15.35 -11.41 0.14
C LEU A 369 -15.73 -11.25 1.62
N PHE A 370 -15.70 -12.36 2.36
CA PHE A 370 -15.65 -12.39 3.82
C PHE A 370 -14.22 -12.65 4.27
N VAL A 371 -13.63 -11.71 5.00
CA VAL A 371 -12.33 -11.88 5.66
C VAL A 371 -12.59 -12.17 7.12
N LEU A 372 -12.35 -13.43 7.50
CA LEU A 372 -12.51 -13.93 8.85
C LEU A 372 -11.11 -14.04 9.46
N MET A 373 -10.79 -13.11 10.34
CA MET A 373 -9.52 -13.06 11.05
C MET A 373 -9.66 -13.76 12.40
N GLY A 374 -8.67 -14.57 12.74
CA GLY A 374 -8.60 -15.18 14.06
C GLY A 374 -8.43 -14.13 15.17
N ASN A 375 -8.48 -14.55 16.44
CA ASN A 375 -8.43 -15.94 16.88
C ASN A 375 -9.76 -16.70 16.67
N PHE A 376 -9.69 -17.98 16.29
CA PHE A 376 -10.87 -18.84 16.04
C PHE A 376 -11.30 -19.67 17.25
N CYS A 377 -10.55 -19.60 18.36
CA CYS A 377 -10.89 -20.23 19.62
C CYS A 377 -10.72 -19.21 20.75
N SER A 378 -11.58 -19.26 21.76
CA SER A 378 -11.52 -18.37 22.93
C SER A 378 -10.29 -18.61 23.82
N HIS A 379 -9.64 -19.77 23.66
CA HIS A 379 -8.43 -20.14 24.40
C HIS A 379 -7.29 -20.49 23.42
N PRO A 380 -6.02 -20.20 23.78
CA PRO A 380 -4.89 -20.52 22.93
C PRO A 380 -4.76 -22.03 22.64
N CYS A 381 -4.57 -22.38 21.37
CA CYS A 381 -4.33 -23.76 20.96
C CYS A 381 -2.87 -24.13 21.24
N ASN A 382 -2.60 -24.73 22.42
CA ASN A 382 -1.25 -25.10 22.85
C ASN A 382 -1.17 -26.54 23.38
N LEU A 383 0.02 -26.98 23.80
CA LEU A 383 0.23 -28.32 24.36
C LEU A 383 -0.54 -28.59 25.65
N SER A 384 -1.06 -27.57 26.33
CA SER A 384 -1.91 -27.73 27.53
C SER A 384 -3.40 -27.80 27.18
N PHE A 385 -3.80 -27.32 25.99
CA PHE A 385 -5.16 -27.31 25.49
C PHE A 385 -5.23 -27.92 24.09
N HIS A 386 -5.35 -29.25 24.03
CA HIS A 386 -5.39 -30.03 22.79
C HIS A 386 -6.79 -30.06 22.14
N SER A 387 -7.46 -28.91 22.06
CA SER A 387 -8.81 -28.81 21.52
C SER A 387 -8.88 -28.93 19.99
N PHE A 388 -7.85 -29.44 19.30
CA PHE A 388 -7.80 -29.53 17.84
C PHE A 388 -8.98 -30.31 17.23
N SER A 389 -9.38 -31.43 17.86
CA SER A 389 -10.54 -32.20 17.39
C SER A 389 -11.86 -31.44 17.59
N SER A 390 -12.00 -30.74 18.71
CA SER A 390 -13.16 -29.87 18.98
C SER A 390 -13.21 -28.72 17.99
N LEU A 391 -12.09 -28.02 17.78
CA LEU A 391 -11.96 -26.91 16.84
C LEU A 391 -12.25 -27.36 15.40
N ARG A 392 -11.73 -28.52 14.98
CA ARG A 392 -12.08 -29.14 13.69
C ARG A 392 -13.59 -29.32 13.53
N LEU A 393 -14.27 -29.78 14.58
CA LEU A 393 -15.73 -29.91 14.58
C LEU A 393 -16.44 -28.55 14.49
N GLN A 394 -15.93 -27.52 15.18
CA GLN A 394 -16.51 -26.17 15.09
C GLN A 394 -16.32 -25.55 13.70
N PHE A 395 -15.16 -25.75 13.04
CA PHE A 395 -14.98 -25.40 11.63
C PHE A 395 -15.98 -26.12 10.72
N GLY A 396 -16.27 -27.40 10.99
CA GLY A 396 -17.33 -28.13 10.29
C GLY A 396 -18.74 -27.57 10.54
N LYS A 397 -19.05 -27.09 11.75
CA LYS A 397 -20.31 -26.39 12.04
C LYS A 397 -20.40 -25.08 11.26
N LEU A 398 -19.33 -24.29 11.22
CA LEU A 398 -19.26 -23.08 10.41
C LEU A 398 -19.44 -23.38 8.92
N GLY A 399 -18.81 -24.44 8.41
CA GLY A 399 -18.99 -24.88 7.02
C GLY A 399 -20.44 -25.19 6.69
N ARG A 400 -21.15 -25.93 7.56
CA ARG A 400 -22.59 -26.20 7.40
C ARG A 400 -23.45 -24.95 7.48
N MET A 401 -23.10 -24.02 8.36
CA MET A 401 -23.79 -22.73 8.47
C MET A 401 -23.65 -21.93 7.18
N ILE A 402 -22.46 -21.84 6.58
CA ILE A 402 -22.27 -21.18 5.29
C ILE A 402 -23.00 -21.92 4.17
N GLU A 403 -23.00 -23.26 4.18
CA GLU A 403 -23.74 -24.06 3.20
C GLU A 403 -25.25 -23.86 3.25
N ALA A 404 -25.82 -23.53 4.41
CA ALA A 404 -27.23 -23.15 4.53
C ALA A 404 -27.58 -21.80 3.86
N HIS A 405 -26.57 -21.02 3.45
CA HIS A 405 -26.69 -19.74 2.75
C HIS A 405 -26.17 -19.88 1.30
N PRO A 406 -26.98 -20.44 0.38
CA PRO A 406 -26.51 -20.84 -0.94
C PRO A 406 -26.00 -19.66 -1.78
N ARG A 407 -26.61 -18.46 -1.68
CA ARG A 407 -26.13 -17.30 -2.45
C ARG A 407 -24.75 -16.87 -1.98
N LEU A 408 -24.54 -16.79 -0.66
CA LEU A 408 -23.22 -16.51 -0.10
C LEU A 408 -22.19 -17.58 -0.51
N LYS A 409 -22.56 -18.87 -0.45
CA LYS A 409 -21.65 -19.96 -0.83
C LYS A 409 -21.21 -19.90 -2.30
N GLU A 410 -22.11 -19.53 -3.20
CA GLU A 410 -21.85 -19.52 -4.64
C GLU A 410 -21.19 -18.22 -5.12
N GLN A 411 -21.55 -17.08 -4.54
CA GLN A 411 -21.16 -15.75 -5.05
C GLN A 411 -20.12 -15.04 -4.16
N SER A 412 -19.94 -15.45 -2.91
CA SER A 412 -18.95 -14.88 -1.99
C SER A 412 -17.72 -15.78 -1.83
N ARG A 413 -16.57 -15.17 -1.62
CA ARG A 413 -15.35 -15.87 -1.19
C ARG A 413 -15.18 -15.76 0.32
N PHE A 414 -14.65 -16.80 0.94
CA PHE A 414 -14.33 -16.81 2.37
C PHE A 414 -12.83 -16.95 2.55
N LEU A 415 -12.19 -15.91 3.10
CA LEU A 415 -10.77 -15.88 3.43
C LEU A 415 -10.61 -15.98 4.94
N PHE A 416 -9.85 -16.97 5.38
CA PHE A 416 -9.51 -17.19 6.78
C PHE A 416 -8.05 -16.81 7.00
N ILE A 417 -7.82 -15.81 7.86
CA ILE A 417 -6.49 -15.34 8.25
C ILE A 417 -6.27 -15.74 9.71
N PRO A 418 -5.22 -16.49 10.05
CA PRO A 418 -5.08 -17.03 11.39
C PRO A 418 -4.54 -15.95 12.36
N GLY A 419 -5.16 -15.80 13.53
CA GLY A 419 -4.79 -14.88 14.61
C GLY A 419 -3.74 -15.46 15.57
N PRO A 420 -3.05 -14.64 16.38
CA PRO A 420 -1.82 -14.99 17.09
C PRO A 420 -1.85 -16.29 17.92
N ASP A 421 -3.00 -16.64 18.51
CA ASP A 421 -3.16 -17.80 19.40
C ASP A 421 -3.77 -19.02 18.69
N ASP A 422 -4.06 -18.90 17.40
CA ASP A 422 -4.52 -20.01 16.58
C ASP A 422 -3.43 -21.06 16.36
N ALA A 423 -3.89 -22.28 16.09
CA ALA A 423 -3.05 -23.42 15.78
C ALA A 423 -2.03 -23.14 14.67
N GLY A 424 -0.75 -23.29 15.00
CA GLY A 424 0.36 -23.12 14.06
C GLY A 424 1.69 -23.59 14.65
N PRO A 425 2.73 -23.68 13.82
CA PRO A 425 4.06 -24.14 14.25
C PRO A 425 4.84 -23.09 15.05
N SER A 426 4.44 -21.82 15.00
CA SER A 426 5.16 -20.71 15.64
C SER A 426 4.24 -19.50 15.86
N THR A 427 4.59 -18.68 16.85
CA THR A 427 4.01 -17.35 17.08
C THR A 427 4.76 -16.24 16.33
N ALA A 428 5.87 -16.56 15.65
CA ALA A 428 6.65 -15.61 14.87
C ALA A 428 5.95 -15.21 13.56
N LEU A 429 6.14 -13.96 13.12
CA LEU A 429 5.62 -13.46 11.86
C LEU A 429 6.64 -13.60 10.71
N PRO A 430 6.19 -13.80 9.46
CA PRO A 430 4.80 -14.09 9.06
C PRO A 430 4.37 -15.48 9.55
N ARG A 431 3.10 -15.62 9.97
CA ARG A 431 2.54 -16.92 10.37
C ARG A 431 1.96 -17.63 9.16
N CYS A 432 2.09 -18.95 9.09
CA CYS A 432 1.47 -19.75 8.03
C CYS A 432 -0.04 -19.86 8.20
N ALA A 433 -0.73 -20.29 7.14
CA ALA A 433 -2.14 -20.65 7.19
C ALA A 433 -2.43 -21.77 8.21
N LEU A 434 -3.70 -21.91 8.59
CA LEU A 434 -4.14 -22.98 9.49
C LEU A 434 -3.83 -24.37 8.91
N PRO A 435 -3.45 -25.36 9.75
CA PRO A 435 -3.24 -26.73 9.30
C PRO A 435 -4.46 -27.33 8.60
N LYS A 436 -4.24 -28.04 7.48
CA LYS A 436 -5.31 -28.69 6.69
C LYS A 436 -6.22 -29.58 7.52
N TYR A 437 -5.67 -30.29 8.51
CA TYR A 437 -6.44 -31.13 9.43
C TYR A 437 -7.62 -30.38 10.09
N LEU A 438 -7.48 -29.09 10.40
CA LEU A 438 -8.53 -28.28 11.00
C LEU A 438 -9.53 -27.77 9.98
N THR A 439 -9.07 -27.46 8.77
CA THR A 439 -9.84 -26.76 7.74
C THR A 439 -10.61 -27.71 6.81
N GLU A 440 -10.20 -28.97 6.73
CA GLU A 440 -10.80 -30.03 5.90
C GLU A 440 -12.32 -30.14 6.08
N GLU A 441 -12.82 -30.11 7.32
CA GLU A 441 -14.27 -30.23 7.56
C GLU A 441 -15.06 -29.03 7.02
N LEU A 442 -14.49 -27.82 7.10
CA LEU A 442 -15.12 -26.64 6.50
C LEU A 442 -15.08 -26.72 4.97
N GLN A 443 -13.94 -27.11 4.40
CA GLN A 443 -13.74 -27.17 2.95
C GLN A 443 -14.61 -28.23 2.25
N LYS A 444 -15.06 -29.27 2.96
CA LYS A 444 -16.09 -30.20 2.44
C LYS A 444 -17.39 -29.48 2.09
N HIS A 445 -17.78 -28.49 2.88
CA HIS A 445 -19.02 -27.72 2.69
C HIS A 445 -18.80 -26.47 1.83
N VAL A 446 -17.62 -25.84 1.95
CA VAL A 446 -17.24 -24.61 1.25
C VAL A 446 -15.91 -24.82 0.52
N PRO A 447 -15.91 -25.46 -0.67
CA PRO A 447 -14.67 -25.84 -1.36
C PRO A 447 -13.83 -24.64 -1.81
N ASN A 448 -14.46 -23.48 -2.01
CA ASN A 448 -13.81 -22.24 -2.42
C ASN A 448 -13.22 -21.44 -1.25
N ALA A 449 -13.25 -21.96 -0.01
CA ALA A 449 -12.68 -21.31 1.16
C ALA A 449 -11.15 -21.26 1.09
N ILE A 450 -10.60 -20.06 1.30
CA ILE A 450 -9.18 -19.74 1.20
C ILE A 450 -8.61 -19.62 2.60
N PHE A 451 -7.57 -20.38 2.89
CA PHE A 451 -6.80 -20.27 4.12
C PHE A 451 -5.43 -19.77 3.72
N SER A 452 -5.15 -18.51 4.07
CA SER A 452 -3.91 -17.86 3.65
C SER A 452 -3.43 -16.90 4.73
N THR A 453 -2.33 -16.24 4.42
CA THR A 453 -1.78 -15.15 5.20
C THR A 453 -2.29 -13.81 4.67
N ASN A 454 -1.75 -12.72 5.20
CA ASN A 454 -1.97 -11.35 4.77
C ASN A 454 -0.79 -10.98 3.84
N PRO A 455 -0.96 -10.67 2.53
CA PRO A 455 -1.92 -9.66 2.02
C PRO A 455 -2.79 -9.98 0.77
N ILE A 456 -3.72 -9.07 0.44
CA ILE A 456 -4.76 -9.22 -0.59
C ILE A 456 -4.62 -8.15 -1.70
N LYS A 457 -4.62 -8.55 -2.98
CA LYS A 457 -4.77 -7.67 -4.13
C LYS A 457 -6.24 -7.63 -4.58
N PHE A 458 -6.82 -6.45 -4.68
CA PHE A 458 -8.18 -6.22 -5.17
C PHE A 458 -8.15 -5.21 -6.31
N TYR A 459 -8.38 -5.65 -7.54
CA TYR A 459 -8.15 -4.86 -8.75
C TYR A 459 -6.77 -4.19 -8.75
N THR A 460 -6.73 -2.86 -8.70
CA THR A 460 -5.51 -2.05 -8.62
C THR A 460 -5.10 -1.71 -7.19
N GLN A 461 -5.91 -2.12 -6.21
CA GLN A 461 -5.68 -1.88 -4.79
C GLN A 461 -4.89 -3.01 -4.14
N GLU A 462 -4.09 -2.59 -3.16
CA GLU A 462 -3.22 -3.43 -2.33
C GLU A 462 -3.71 -3.29 -0.89
N ILE A 463 -4.30 -4.35 -0.35
CA ILE A 463 -4.91 -4.39 0.98
C ILE A 463 -4.06 -5.29 1.88
N VAL A 464 -3.52 -4.71 2.95
CA VAL A 464 -2.76 -5.40 4.00
C VAL A 464 -3.51 -5.24 5.31
#